data_AF-A9P2M6-F1
#
_entry.id   AF-A9P2M6-F1
#
_cell.length_a   1.000
_cell.length_b   1.000
_cell.length_c   1.000
_cell.angle_alpha   90.00
_cell.angle_beta   90.00
_cell.angle_gamma   90.00
#
_symmetry.space_group_name_H-M   'P 1'
#
loop_
_entity.id
_entity.type
_entity.pdbx_description
1 polymer ?
#
loop_
_entity_poly.entity_id
_entity_poly.type
_entity_poly.pdbx_seq_one_letter_code
_entity_poly.pdbx_strand_id
1 'polypeptide(L)'
;MDKESTTRVGHPKHFESFVREHFHQRGHYILGACNAYMMGAQVGCLSGEAMMGVHGRADTQSTSSIGFKIMLAKLIPKLVLAFKEVGADCEEFVNASEHFGHVEKATI
;
A
#
# COMPACT_ATOMS: atom_id res chain seq x y z
N MET A 1 -4.11 -45.49 6.54
CA MET A 1 -3.59 -44.23 7.15
C MET A 1 -3.16 -43.35 6.00
N ASP A 2 -4.15 -42.75 5.39
CA ASP A 2 -4.09 -42.07 4.11
C ASP A 2 -4.38 -40.62 4.48
N LYS A 3 -3.32 -39.91 4.88
CA LYS A 3 -3.42 -38.48 5.13
C LYS A 3 -3.46 -37.80 3.77
N GLU A 4 -4.69 -37.65 3.30
CA GLU A 4 -5.12 -36.77 2.21
C GLU A 4 -4.25 -35.51 2.17
N SER A 5 -3.40 -35.46 1.15
CA SER A 5 -2.60 -34.29 0.81
C SER A 5 -3.54 -33.25 0.22
N THR A 6 -4.14 -32.46 1.11
CA THR A 6 -4.83 -31.22 0.73
C THR A 6 -3.82 -30.31 0.04
N THR A 7 -3.92 -30.25 -1.29
CA THR A 7 -3.25 -29.32 -2.19
C THR A 7 -3.49 -27.88 -1.76
N ARG A 8 -2.68 -27.40 -0.82
CA ARG A 8 -2.41 -25.97 -0.68
C ARG A 8 -1.51 -25.61 -1.86
N VAL A 9 -1.96 -24.69 -2.72
CA VAL A 9 -1.13 -24.07 -3.77
C VAL A 9 0.20 -23.68 -3.13
N GLY A 10 1.24 -24.48 -3.37
CA GLY A 10 2.51 -24.35 -2.68
C GLY A 10 3.24 -23.15 -3.25
N HIS A 11 3.58 -22.18 -2.40
CA HIS A 11 4.51 -21.13 -2.79
C HIS A 11 5.74 -21.78 -3.44
N PRO A 12 6.11 -21.35 -4.65
CA PRO A 12 7.31 -21.85 -5.30
C PRO A 12 8.50 -21.71 -4.34
N LYS A 13 9.16 -22.84 -4.04
CA LYS A 13 10.33 -22.84 -3.16
C LYS A 13 11.43 -22.00 -3.82
N HIS A 14 12.24 -21.32 -3.00
CA HIS A 14 13.41 -20.51 -3.41
C HIS A 14 13.19 -19.09 -3.94
N PHE A 15 11.99 -18.51 -3.82
CA PHE A 15 11.76 -17.10 -4.18
C PHE A 15 11.97 -16.11 -3.03
N GLU A 16 12.21 -16.59 -1.80
CA GLU A 16 12.28 -15.74 -0.60
C GLU A 16 13.29 -14.60 -0.72
N SER A 17 14.50 -14.90 -1.20
CA SER A 17 15.55 -13.88 -1.40
C SER A 17 15.15 -12.87 -2.48
N PHE A 18 14.54 -13.34 -3.58
CA PHE A 18 14.09 -12.47 -4.67
C PHE A 18 12.96 -11.54 -4.20
N VAL A 19 11.98 -12.07 -3.47
CA VAL A 19 10.87 -11.30 -2.91
C VAL A 19 11.38 -10.28 -1.90
N ARG A 20 12.32 -10.66 -1.04
CA ARG A 20 12.96 -9.75 -0.08
C ARG A 20 13.67 -8.60 -0.79
N GLU A 21 14.50 -8.91 -1.78
CA GLU A 21 15.22 -7.91 -2.57
C GLU A 21 14.26 -6.97 -3.31
N HIS A 22 13.20 -7.51 -3.89
CA HIS A 22 12.18 -6.71 -4.55
C HIS A 22 11.55 -5.69 -3.60
N PHE A 23 11.12 -6.12 -2.41
CA PHE A 23 10.50 -5.21 -1.45
C PHE A 23 11.49 -4.28 -0.76
N HIS A 24 12.76 -4.68 -0.61
CA HIS A 24 13.84 -3.80 -0.22
C HIS A 24 13.98 -2.61 -1.21
N GLN A 25 14.07 -2.90 -2.51
CA GLN A 25 14.23 -1.87 -3.55
C GLN A 25 12.96 -1.08 -3.84
N ARG A 26 11.78 -1.71 -3.72
CA ARG A 26 10.50 -1.13 -4.16
C ARG A 26 9.62 -0.63 -3.02
N GLY A 27 9.96 -0.89 -1.76
CA GLY A 27 9.14 -0.54 -0.60
C GLY A 27 8.73 0.94 -0.57
N HIS A 28 9.68 1.83 -0.83
CA HIS A 28 9.44 3.27 -0.95
C HIS A 28 8.38 3.61 -2.01
N TYR A 29 8.52 3.07 -3.23
CA TYR A 29 7.57 3.33 -4.33
C TYR A 29 6.17 2.78 -4.04
N ILE A 30 6.10 1.61 -3.41
CA ILE A 30 4.82 0.99 -3.02
C ILE A 30 4.10 1.88 -2.01
N LEU A 31 4.80 2.36 -0.99
CA LEU A 31 4.22 3.27 0.01
C LEU A 31 3.85 4.63 -0.58
N GLY A 32 4.66 5.16 -1.49
CA GLY A 32 4.33 6.39 -2.24
C GLY A 32 3.02 6.25 -3.02
N ALA A 33 2.79 5.12 -3.68
CA ALA A 33 1.53 4.84 -4.36
C ALA A 33 0.36 4.71 -3.37
N CYS A 34 0.55 4.01 -2.25
CA CYS A 34 -0.47 3.93 -1.20
C CYS A 34 -0.85 5.31 -0.66
N ASN A 35 0.13 6.20 -0.46
CA ASN A 35 -0.12 7.58 -0.03
C ASN A 35 -0.90 8.38 -1.08
N ALA A 36 -0.52 8.28 -2.36
CA ALA A 36 -1.28 8.91 -3.44
C ALA A 36 -2.74 8.41 -3.51
N TYR A 37 -2.96 7.10 -3.30
CA TYR A 37 -4.32 6.55 -3.23
C TYR A 37 -5.10 7.07 -2.01
N MET A 38 -4.45 7.28 -0.86
CA MET A 38 -5.09 7.93 0.29
C MET A 38 -5.54 9.36 -0.05
N MET A 39 -4.74 10.07 -0.84
CA MET A 39 -5.06 11.42 -1.34
C MET A 39 -6.12 11.44 -2.45
N GLY A 40 -6.59 10.27 -2.91
CA GLY A 40 -7.70 10.15 -3.86
C GLY A 40 -7.29 9.86 -5.30
N ALA A 41 -6.00 9.57 -5.57
CA ALA A 41 -5.57 9.09 -6.88
C ALA A 41 -6.31 7.80 -7.27
N GLN A 42 -6.53 7.60 -8.57
CA GLN A 42 -7.11 6.38 -9.12
C GLN A 42 -6.20 5.18 -8.81
N VAL A 43 -6.79 4.09 -8.32
CA VAL A 43 -6.04 2.86 -8.01
C VAL A 43 -5.47 2.27 -9.30
N GLY A 44 -4.17 1.98 -9.29
CA GLY A 44 -3.45 1.45 -10.46
C GLY A 44 -2.81 2.52 -11.35
N CYS A 45 -3.03 3.81 -11.09
CA CYS A 45 -2.31 4.87 -11.77
C CYS A 45 -0.90 5.03 -11.18
N LEU A 46 0.12 4.65 -11.96
CA LEU A 46 1.52 4.95 -11.70
C LEU A 46 1.81 6.36 -12.19
N SER A 47 1.44 7.38 -11.42
CA SER A 47 1.71 8.75 -11.85
C SER A 47 3.06 9.22 -11.31
N GLY A 48 4.07 9.26 -12.18
CA GLY A 48 5.29 10.08 -11.99
C GLY A 48 4.98 11.59 -11.93
N GLU A 49 3.71 11.96 -12.14
CA GLU A 49 3.16 13.30 -12.14
C GLU A 49 2.60 13.70 -10.76
N ALA A 50 2.52 12.75 -9.81
CA ALA A 50 2.15 13.03 -8.41
C ALA A 50 3.18 13.91 -7.67
N MET A 51 4.37 14.11 -8.25
CA MET A 51 5.40 15.00 -7.69
C MET A 51 5.18 16.48 -8.06
N MET A 52 4.37 16.79 -9.06
CA MET A 52 4.11 18.17 -9.48
C MET A 52 2.62 18.43 -9.48
N GLY A 53 2.15 19.18 -8.47
CA GLY A 53 0.76 19.56 -8.29
C GLY A 53 0.13 20.14 -9.55
N VAL A 54 -0.53 19.29 -10.33
CA VAL A 54 -1.35 19.70 -11.45
C VAL A 54 -2.80 19.29 -11.16
N HIS A 55 -3.57 20.32 -10.89
CA HIS A 55 -5.02 20.41 -10.83
C HIS A 55 -5.67 20.04 -12.18
N GLY A 56 -5.53 18.80 -12.64
CA GLY A 56 -5.97 18.36 -13.96
C GLY A 56 -7.26 17.54 -13.94
N ARG A 57 -8.41 18.23 -14.01
CA ARG A 57 -9.74 17.73 -14.45
C ARG A 57 -10.46 16.73 -13.55
N ALA A 58 -11.33 17.30 -12.73
CA ALA A 58 -12.36 16.63 -11.95
C ALA A 58 -13.55 16.16 -12.81
N ASP A 59 -13.34 15.30 -13.81
CA ASP A 59 -14.44 14.82 -14.65
C ASP A 59 -14.42 13.27 -14.72
N THR A 60 -15.09 12.62 -13.75
CA THR A 60 -15.51 11.19 -13.75
C THR A 60 -14.44 10.09 -13.64
N GLN A 61 -13.16 10.42 -13.47
CA GLN A 61 -12.13 9.39 -13.25
C GLN A 61 -12.30 8.79 -11.84
N SER A 62 -12.57 7.47 -11.76
CA SER A 62 -12.86 6.75 -10.52
C SER A 62 -11.76 6.95 -9.47
N THR A 63 -12.00 7.83 -8.51
CA THR A 63 -11.14 8.04 -7.35
C THR A 63 -11.16 6.79 -6.47
N SER A 64 -10.11 6.57 -5.68
CA SER A 64 -10.11 5.50 -4.67
C SER A 64 -11.33 5.60 -3.73
N SER A 65 -12.01 4.46 -3.51
CA SER A 65 -13.23 4.41 -2.70
C SER A 65 -12.93 4.68 -1.22
N ILE A 66 -13.90 5.20 -0.48
CA ILE A 66 -13.75 5.44 0.97
C ILE A 66 -13.38 4.14 1.71
N GLY A 67 -14.06 3.04 1.40
CA GLY A 67 -13.75 1.72 1.99
C GLY A 67 -12.31 1.28 1.72
N PHE A 68 -11.79 1.54 0.51
CA PHE A 68 -10.40 1.26 0.18
C PHE A 68 -9.43 2.13 1.00
N LYS A 69 -9.71 3.43 1.17
CA LYS A 69 -8.89 4.34 2.00
C LYS A 69 -8.86 3.90 3.46
N ILE A 70 -10.00 3.45 4.01
CA ILE A 70 -10.06 2.88 5.37
C ILE A 70 -9.18 1.63 5.48
N MET A 71 -9.21 0.75 4.48
CA MET A 71 -8.33 -0.43 4.47
C MET A 71 -6.85 -0.03 4.37
N LEU A 72 -6.50 0.93 3.51
CA LEU A 72 -5.13 1.44 3.38
C LEU A 72 -4.63 2.07 4.67
N ALA A 73 -5.45 2.86 5.37
CA ALA A 73 -5.08 3.45 6.66
C ALA A 73 -4.66 2.38 7.69
N LYS A 74 -5.26 1.19 7.64
CA LYS A 74 -4.90 0.05 8.50
C LYS A 74 -3.72 -0.78 7.98
N LEU A 75 -3.47 -0.76 6.66
CA LEU A 75 -2.46 -1.57 6.01
C LEU A 75 -1.10 -0.86 5.92
N ILE A 76 -1.08 0.45 5.67
CA ILE A 76 0.14 1.25 5.51
C ILE A 76 1.09 1.09 6.72
N PRO A 77 0.65 1.17 7.99
CA PRO A 77 1.55 0.97 9.13
C PRO A 77 2.21 -0.42 9.14
N LYS A 78 1.47 -1.46 8.73
CA LYS A 78 2.00 -2.83 8.65
C LYS A 78 3.01 -2.97 7.51
N LEU A 79 2.76 -2.31 6.38
CA LEU A 79 3.68 -2.28 5.25
C LEU A 79 4.97 -1.54 5.59
N VAL A 80 4.89 -0.39 6.28
CA VAL A 80 6.08 0.34 6.75
C VAL A 80 6.95 -0.55 7.63
N LEU A 81 6.35 -1.25 8.61
CA LEU A 81 7.10 -2.18 9.48
C LEU A 81 7.75 -3.31 8.68
N ALA A 82 7.00 -4.00 7.83
CA ALA A 82 7.52 -5.11 7.03
C ALA A 82 8.61 -4.67 6.04
N PHE A 83 8.48 -3.48 5.45
CA PHE A 83 9.48 -2.93 4.53
C PHE A 83 10.75 -2.49 5.26
N LYS A 84 10.63 -1.92 6.46
CA LYS A 84 11.80 -1.65 7.32
C LYS A 84 12.54 -2.93 7.73
N GLU A 85 11.82 -4.00 8.04
CA GLU A 85 12.43 -5.30 8.37
C GLU A 85 13.27 -5.89 7.23
N VAL A 86 12.90 -5.60 5.97
CA VAL A 86 13.70 -5.98 4.79
C VAL A 86 14.68 -4.89 4.35
N GLY A 87 14.85 -3.82 5.15
CA GLY A 87 15.84 -2.76 4.95
C GLY A 87 15.45 -1.68 3.94
N ALA A 88 14.18 -1.57 3.54
CA ALA A 88 13.75 -0.48 2.67
C ALA A 88 13.78 0.86 3.41
N ASP A 89 14.20 1.92 2.73
CA ASP A 89 14.12 3.29 3.24
C ASP A 89 12.70 3.84 3.07
N CYS A 90 11.96 3.95 4.17
CA CYS A 90 10.56 4.35 4.18
C CYS A 90 10.13 5.10 5.45
N GLU A 91 11.07 5.82 6.09
CA GLU A 91 10.80 6.54 7.34
C GLU A 91 9.77 7.66 7.19
N GLU A 92 9.70 8.29 6.01
CA GLU A 92 8.75 9.36 5.71
C GLU A 92 7.27 8.90 5.77
N PHE A 93 7.00 7.60 5.66
CA PHE A 93 5.64 7.05 5.62
C PHE A 93 5.10 6.62 6.99
N VAL A 94 5.87 6.74 8.07
CA VAL A 94 5.48 6.29 9.41
C VAL A 94 4.16 6.93 9.88
N ASN A 95 3.89 8.16 9.45
CA ASN A 95 2.68 8.92 9.83
C ASN A 95 1.67 9.10 8.68
N ALA A 96 1.82 8.41 7.55
CA ALA A 96 0.99 8.62 6.36
C ALA A 96 -0.51 8.31 6.60
N SER A 97 -0.86 7.57 7.65
CA SER A 97 -2.26 7.28 8.03
C SER A 97 -2.91 8.34 8.93
N GLU A 98 -2.15 9.28 9.50
CA GLU A 98 -2.67 10.20 10.52
C GLU A 98 -3.68 11.24 9.97
N HIS A 99 -3.71 11.46 8.65
CA HIS A 99 -4.68 12.36 8.01
C HIS A 99 -6.13 11.82 7.98
N PHE A 100 -6.37 10.52 8.20
CA PHE A 100 -7.72 9.94 8.23
C PHE A 100 -8.24 9.64 9.64
N GLY A 101 -7.38 9.71 10.66
CA GLY A 101 -7.73 9.38 12.05
C GLY A 101 -8.74 10.34 12.70
N HIS A 102 -9.06 11.48 12.07
CA HIS A 102 -10.04 12.43 12.60
C HIS A 102 -11.49 12.13 12.17
N VAL A 103 -11.71 11.25 11.18
CA VAL A 103 -13.06 11.00 10.63
C VAL A 103 -13.85 9.97 11.46
N GLU A 104 -13.16 9.09 12.21
CA GLU A 104 -13.82 8.06 13.04
C GLU A 104 -14.37 8.61 14.38
N LYS A 105 -14.02 9.84 14.78
CA LYS A 105 -14.60 10.47 15.98
C LYS A 105 -15.90 11.26 15.73
N ALA A 106 -16.31 11.41 14.47
CA ALA A 106 -17.45 12.26 14.10
C ALA A 106 -18.73 11.48 13.73
N THR A 107 -18.82 10.19 14.02
CA THR A 107 -20.05 9.41 13.82
C THR A 107 -20.33 8.57 15.06
N ILE A 108 -20.79 9.25 16.11
CA ILE A 108 -21.64 8.66 17.16
C ILE A 108 -23.08 8.89 16.71
#